data_AF-A0A382LN87-F1
#
_entry.id   AF-A0A382LN87-F1
#
_cell.length_a   1.000
_cell.length_b   1.000
_cell.length_c   1.000
_cell.angle_alpha   90.00
_cell.angle_beta   90.00
_cell.angle_gamma   90.00
#
_symmetry.space_group_name_H-M   'P 1'
#
loop_
_entity.id
_entity.type
_entity.pdbx_description
1 polymer ?
#
loop_
_entity_poly.entity_id
_entity_poly.type
_entity_poly.pdbx_seq_one_letter_code
_entity_poly.pdbx_strand_id
1 'polypeptide(L)'
;MSCIEILVAITLHLGLEGDYNNIHPHGRCNIDNWITGAYYNSEENVSLYVGKIIPNVDRNWDLEIGLVTGYSGMKVAPMIRYINDGWFVAPSYETSGNIGLTLGYEFKLGGKK
;
A
#
# COMPACT_ATOMS: atom_id res chain seq x y z
N MET A 1 -1.10 24.44 -3.39
CA MET A 1 -0.19 23.32 -3.75
C MET A 1 -1.05 22.08 -3.85
N SER A 2 -0.82 21.22 -4.87
CA SER A 2 -1.59 19.97 -5.02
C SER A 2 -1.12 18.96 -3.98
N CYS A 3 -2.05 18.32 -3.25
CA CYS A 3 -1.73 17.19 -2.37
C CYS A 3 -1.49 15.88 -3.14
N ILE A 4 -1.81 15.87 -4.44
CA ILE A 4 -1.83 14.67 -5.28
C ILE A 4 -0.40 14.30 -5.69
N GLU A 5 -0.08 13.03 -5.48
CA GLU A 5 1.13 12.34 -5.88
C GLU A 5 0.75 11.19 -6.81
N ILE A 6 1.54 10.94 -7.84
CA ILE A 6 1.40 9.77 -8.72
C ILE A 6 2.62 8.91 -8.54
N LEU A 7 2.40 7.63 -8.26
CA LEU A 7 3.44 6.69 -7.88
C LEU A 7 3.16 5.30 -8.46
N VAL A 8 4.17 4.44 -8.41
CA VAL A 8 4.06 3.01 -8.72
C VAL A 8 4.78 2.22 -7.64
N ALA A 9 4.11 1.26 -7.02
CA ALA A 9 4.76 0.29 -6.15
C ALA A 9 5.04 -1.01 -6.91
N ILE A 10 6.24 -1.56 -6.75
CA ILE A 10 6.61 -2.89 -7.22
C ILE A 10 6.74 -3.80 -6.01
N THR A 11 6.17 -5.00 -6.06
CA THR A 11 6.09 -5.89 -4.90
C THR A 11 6.54 -7.32 -5.17
N LEU A 12 6.84 -8.02 -4.08
CA LEU A 12 7.05 -9.46 -4.01
C LEU A 12 6.17 -10.03 -2.90
N HIS A 13 5.39 -11.06 -3.23
CA HIS A 13 4.53 -11.76 -2.28
C HIS A 13 5.23 -13.02 -1.77
N LEU A 14 5.42 -13.14 -0.45
CA LEU A 14 6.12 -14.24 0.21
C LEU A 14 5.16 -15.01 1.11
N GLY A 15 5.19 -16.34 1.03
CA GLY A 15 4.31 -17.21 1.82
C GLY A 15 2.85 -17.22 1.35
N LEU A 16 2.61 -16.76 0.13
CA LEU A 16 1.33 -16.83 -0.57
C LEU A 16 1.49 -17.76 -1.79
N GLU A 17 0.41 -18.37 -2.26
CA GLU A 17 0.41 -19.33 -3.37
C GLU A 17 -0.25 -18.78 -4.63
N GLY A 18 -1.04 -17.71 -4.51
CA GLY A 18 -1.71 -17.06 -5.62
C GLY A 18 -0.77 -16.36 -6.61
N ASP A 19 -1.26 -16.22 -7.85
CA ASP A 19 -0.61 -15.38 -8.86
C ASP A 19 -1.08 -13.93 -8.68
N TYR A 20 -0.24 -13.12 -8.04
CA TYR A 20 -0.57 -11.75 -7.68
C TYR A 20 0.08 -10.76 -8.64
N ASN A 21 -0.68 -9.72 -8.99
CA ASN A 21 -0.13 -8.55 -9.65
C ASN A 21 0.95 -7.92 -8.75
N ASN A 22 2.13 -7.71 -9.31
CA ASN A 22 3.31 -7.20 -8.60
C ASN A 22 3.62 -5.73 -8.94
N ILE A 23 2.76 -5.07 -9.74
CA ILE A 23 2.94 -3.68 -10.17
C ILE A 23 1.66 -2.90 -9.84
N HIS A 24 1.77 -1.94 -8.93
CA HIS A 24 0.65 -1.18 -8.39
C HIS A 24 0.80 0.31 -8.70
N PRO A 25 0.40 0.76 -9.90
CA PRO A 25 0.21 2.19 -10.13
C PRO A 25 -0.83 2.76 -9.17
N HIS A 26 -0.55 3.90 -8.57
CA HIS A 26 -1.47 4.57 -7.66
C HIS A 26 -1.35 6.09 -7.67
N GLY A 27 -2.46 6.74 -7.35
CA GLY A 27 -2.52 8.15 -7.06
C GLY A 27 -2.96 8.35 -5.62
N ARG A 28 -2.27 9.22 -4.88
CA ARG A 28 -2.58 9.50 -3.47
C ARG A 28 -2.55 10.98 -3.16
N CYS A 29 -3.42 11.42 -2.27
CA CYS A 29 -3.41 12.74 -1.68
C CYS A 29 -2.96 12.61 -0.22
N ASN A 30 -1.98 13.43 0.20
CA ASN A 30 -1.51 13.48 1.59
C ASN A 30 -1.87 14.84 2.22
N ILE A 31 -2.59 14.82 3.34
CA ILE A 31 -2.98 16.00 4.12
C ILE A 31 -2.84 15.68 5.60
N ASP A 32 -1.98 16.40 6.32
CA ASP A 32 -1.81 16.27 7.78
C ASP A 32 -1.63 14.81 8.26
N ASN A 33 -0.78 14.05 7.57
CA ASN A 33 -0.51 12.62 7.78
C ASN A 33 -1.69 11.69 7.47
N TRP A 34 -2.77 12.18 6.87
CA TRP A 34 -3.78 11.34 6.25
C TRP A 34 -3.43 11.06 4.81
N ILE A 35 -3.53 9.80 4.41
CA ILE A 35 -3.38 9.36 3.03
C ILE A 35 -4.72 8.86 2.53
N THR A 36 -5.14 9.34 1.37
CA THR A 36 -6.28 8.82 0.63
C THR A 36 -5.88 8.61 -0.81
N GLY A 37 -6.26 7.50 -1.41
CA GLY A 37 -5.83 7.24 -2.79
C GLY A 37 -6.59 6.11 -3.46
N ALA A 38 -6.22 5.91 -4.72
CA ALA A 38 -6.68 4.80 -5.55
C ALA A 38 -5.47 4.10 -6.16
N TYR A 39 -5.53 2.77 -6.26
CA TYR A 39 -4.45 1.95 -6.80
C TYR A 39 -4.98 0.71 -7.52
N TYR A 40 -4.15 0.11 -8.35
CA TYR A 40 -4.41 -1.21 -8.94
C TYR A 40 -3.82 -2.30 -8.02
N ASN A 41 -4.67 -3.09 -7.38
CA ASN A 41 -4.26 -3.98 -6.29
C ASN A 41 -3.66 -5.32 -6.79
N SER A 42 -3.29 -6.19 -5.85
CA SER A 42 -2.69 -7.51 -6.14
C SER A 42 -3.64 -8.50 -6.83
N GLU A 43 -4.95 -8.29 -6.70
CA GLU A 43 -6.00 -9.07 -7.39
C GLU A 43 -6.48 -8.38 -8.68
N GLU A 44 -5.68 -7.46 -9.23
CA GLU A 44 -5.98 -6.78 -10.50
C GLU A 44 -7.26 -5.91 -10.48
N ASN A 45 -7.60 -5.37 -9.31
CA ASN A 45 -8.76 -4.51 -9.12
C ASN A 45 -8.39 -3.06 -8.78
N VAL A 46 -9.10 -2.10 -9.37
CA VAL A 46 -9.06 -0.70 -8.91
C VAL A 46 -9.64 -0.62 -7.51
N SER A 47 -8.82 -0.14 -6.59
CA SER A 47 -9.07 -0.17 -5.15
C SER A 47 -8.87 1.20 -4.56
N LEU A 48 -9.63 1.52 -3.53
CA LEU A 48 -9.51 2.77 -2.78
C LEU A 48 -8.88 2.50 -1.43
N TYR A 49 -8.19 3.50 -0.88
CA TYR A 49 -7.69 3.43 0.48
C TYR A 49 -7.78 4.76 1.20
N VAL A 50 -7.90 4.67 2.52
CA VAL A 50 -7.74 5.77 3.46
C VAL A 50 -6.93 5.28 4.65
N GLY A 51 -5.97 6.06 5.10
CA GLY A 51 -5.11 5.70 6.21
C GLY A 51 -4.45 6.90 6.86
N LYS A 52 -3.75 6.61 7.95
CA LYS A 52 -2.97 7.56 8.72
C LYS A 52 -1.51 7.10 8.76
N ILE A 53 -0.61 8.04 8.55
CA ILE A 53 0.82 7.88 8.75
C ILE A 53 1.13 8.20 10.21
N ILE A 54 1.78 7.26 10.90
CA ILE A 54 2.41 7.48 12.19
C ILE A 54 3.92 7.61 11.91
N PRO A 55 4.47 8.83 11.96
CA PRO A 55 5.84 9.05 11.54
C PRO A 55 6.86 8.59 12.59
N ASN A 56 8.03 8.14 12.14
CA ASN A 56 9.21 7.83 12.95
C ASN A 56 8.94 6.86 14.12
N VAL A 57 8.22 5.77 13.87
CA VAL A 57 7.97 4.75 14.91
C VAL A 57 9.23 3.98 15.30
N ASP A 58 10.19 3.83 14.38
CA ASP A 58 11.54 3.29 14.64
C ASP A 58 12.53 3.77 13.58
N ARG A 59 13.62 4.44 13.99
CA ARG A 59 14.76 4.85 13.13
C ARG A 59 14.37 5.37 11.72
N ASN A 60 13.52 6.39 11.67
CA ASN A 60 13.00 7.02 10.44
C ASN A 60 12.07 6.16 9.59
N TRP A 61 11.59 5.04 10.10
CA TRP A 61 10.49 4.31 9.50
C TRP A 61 9.15 4.82 10.01
N ASP A 62 8.22 4.91 9.07
CA ASP A 62 6.85 5.30 9.32
C ASP A 62 5.95 4.07 9.31
N LEU A 63 4.84 4.14 10.05
CA LEU A 63 3.79 3.14 10.02
C LEU A 63 2.54 3.74 9.37
N GLU A 64 2.13 3.20 8.24
CA GLU A 64 0.84 3.51 7.62
C GLU A 64 -0.19 2.48 8.09
N ILE A 65 -1.30 2.96 8.63
CA ILE A 65 -2.43 2.13 9.06
C ILE A 65 -3.73 2.68 8.49
N GLY A 66 -4.60 1.82 7.99
CA GLY A 66 -5.79 2.26 7.29
C GLY A 66 -6.73 1.13 6.86
N LEU A 67 -7.54 1.46 5.85
CA LEU A 67 -8.49 0.56 5.22
C LEU A 67 -8.35 0.64 3.71
N VAL A 68 -8.48 -0.50 3.04
CA VAL A 68 -8.47 -0.65 1.57
C VAL A 68 -9.73 -1.38 1.10
N THR A 69 -10.12 -1.19 -0.15
CA THR A 69 -11.22 -1.91 -0.80
C THR A 69 -10.73 -2.79 -1.96
N GLY A 70 -11.64 -3.51 -2.62
CA GLY A 70 -11.35 -4.15 -3.92
C GLY A 70 -10.71 -5.54 -3.87
N TYR A 71 -10.60 -6.15 -2.68
CA TYR A 71 -10.19 -7.56 -2.53
C TYR A 71 -11.42 -8.48 -2.45
N SER A 72 -11.33 -9.64 -3.09
CA SER A 72 -12.39 -10.66 -3.10
C SER A 72 -12.70 -11.23 -1.71
N GLY A 73 -11.69 -11.30 -0.84
CA GLY A 73 -11.83 -11.85 0.51
C GLY A 73 -12.57 -10.96 1.51
N MET A 74 -12.57 -9.64 1.30
CA MET A 74 -13.22 -8.70 2.21
C MET A 74 -13.53 -7.38 1.50
N LYS A 75 -14.78 -6.90 1.62
CA LYS A 75 -15.21 -5.63 0.98
C LYS A 75 -14.37 -4.43 1.41
N VAL A 76 -13.97 -4.40 2.68
CA VAL A 76 -13.10 -3.38 3.28
C VAL A 76 -12.10 -4.10 4.18
N ALA A 77 -10.84 -4.15 3.79
CA ALA A 77 -9.78 -4.85 4.50
C ALA A 77 -8.88 -3.87 5.27
N PRO A 78 -8.26 -4.29 6.40
CA PRO A 78 -7.25 -3.49 7.07
C PRO A 78 -6.00 -3.35 6.20
N MET A 79 -5.39 -2.16 6.25
CA MET A 79 -4.13 -1.84 5.59
C MET A 79 -3.08 -1.54 6.65
N ILE A 80 -1.91 -2.18 6.55
CA ILE A 80 -0.74 -1.89 7.39
C ILE A 80 0.48 -1.91 6.49
N ARG A 81 1.29 -0.84 6.51
CA ARG A 81 2.60 -0.80 5.85
C ARG A 81 3.62 -0.21 6.80
N TYR A 82 4.78 -0.84 6.88
CA TYR A 82 5.96 -0.28 7.54
C TYR A 82 6.91 0.18 6.45
N ILE A 83 7.17 1.50 6.36
CA ILE A 83 7.77 2.14 5.19
C ILE A 83 8.92 3.08 5.54
N ASN A 84 9.97 3.10 4.72
CA ASN A 84 11.07 4.04 4.78
C ASN A 84 11.71 4.22 3.40
N ASP A 85 11.85 5.47 2.95
CA ASP A 85 12.51 5.85 1.69
C ASP A 85 12.07 5.01 0.47
N GLY A 86 10.76 4.77 0.36
CA GLY A 86 10.13 3.99 -0.71
C GLY A 86 10.07 2.48 -0.42
N TRP A 87 10.97 1.91 0.38
CA TRP A 87 10.89 0.51 0.80
C TRP A 87 9.77 0.28 1.79
N PHE A 88 8.99 -0.78 1.61
CA PHE A 88 7.97 -1.15 2.57
C PHE A 88 7.80 -2.66 2.74
N VAL A 89 7.25 -3.03 3.88
CA VAL A 89 6.72 -4.36 4.16
C VAL A 89 5.28 -4.25 4.68
N ALA A 90 4.44 -5.20 4.27
CA ALA A 90 3.05 -5.30 4.69
C ALA A 90 2.68 -6.77 4.97
N PRO A 91 1.79 -7.04 5.94
CA PRO A 91 1.16 -8.35 6.07
C PRO A 91 0.21 -8.58 4.90
N SER A 92 0.13 -9.84 4.45
CA SER A 92 -0.74 -10.26 3.37
C SER A 92 -1.48 -11.54 3.75
N TYR A 93 -2.72 -11.68 3.28
CA TYR A 93 -3.55 -12.85 3.58
C TYR A 93 -4.30 -13.29 2.34
N GLU A 94 -4.46 -14.60 2.19
CA GLU A 94 -5.30 -15.21 1.17
C GLU A 94 -6.62 -15.67 1.76
N THR A 95 -7.67 -15.77 0.93
CA THR A 95 -8.96 -16.34 1.34
C THR A 95 -8.87 -17.83 1.66
N SER A 96 -7.85 -18.53 1.15
CA SER A 96 -7.49 -19.91 1.47
C SER A 96 -6.97 -20.08 2.91
N GLY A 97 -6.63 -18.98 3.60
CA GLY A 97 -6.11 -18.98 4.98
C GLY A 97 -4.59 -18.82 5.10
N ASN A 98 -3.87 -18.70 3.98
CA ASN A 98 -2.43 -18.45 3.99
C ASN A 98 -2.13 -17.03 4.50
N ILE A 99 -1.09 -16.89 5.33
CA ILE A 99 -0.60 -15.62 5.86
C ILE A 99 0.84 -15.45 5.38
N GLY A 100 1.11 -14.30 4.78
CA GLY A 100 2.41 -13.98 4.20
C GLY A 100 2.80 -12.52 4.41
N LEU A 101 3.82 -12.12 3.65
CA LEU A 101 4.33 -10.76 3.64
C LEU A 101 4.41 -10.27 2.19
N THR A 102 4.05 -9.01 1.99
CA THR A 102 4.40 -8.28 0.77
C THR A 102 5.56 -7.35 1.07
N LEU A 103 6.67 -7.55 0.35
CA LEU A 103 7.78 -6.61 0.31
C LEU A 103 7.65 -5.75 -0.93
N GLY A 104 7.95 -4.47 -0.86
CA GLY A 104 7.88 -3.63 -2.05
C GLY A 104 8.71 -2.36 -1.99
N TYR A 105 8.80 -1.72 -3.14
CA TYR A 105 9.41 -0.42 -3.31
C TYR A 105 8.48 0.52 -4.11
N GLU A 106 8.30 1.74 -3.62
CA GLU A 106 7.41 2.75 -4.18
C GLU A 106 8.19 3.87 -4.88
N PHE A 107 7.94 4.04 -6.18
CA PHE A 107 8.54 5.09 -7.01
C PHE A 107 7.56 6.25 -7.18
N LYS A 108 7.96 7.46 -6.81
CA LYS A 108 7.20 8.67 -7.11
C LYS A 108 7.51 9.14 -8.54
N LEU A 109 6.50 9.17 -9.41
CA LEU A 109 6.62 9.56 -10.82
C LEU A 109 6.36 11.06 -11.06
N GLY A 110 5.79 11.77 -10.09
CA GLY A 110 5.53 13.20 -10.20
C GLY A 110 5.13 13.87 -8.89
N GLY A 111 5.38 15.18 -8.80
CA GLY A 111 5.14 16.04 -7.64
C GLY A 111 6.37 16.90 -7.34
N LYS A 112 6.20 18.22 -7.18
CA LYS A 112 7.33 19.12 -6.84
C LYS A 112 7.88 18.73 -5.46
N LYS A 113 9.21 18.62 -5.35
CA LYS A 113 9.94 18.61 -4.07
C LYS A 113 9.70 19.91 -3.33
#